data_AF-A0A3S4YH77-F1
#
_entry.id   AF-A0A3S4YH77-F1
#
_cell.length_a   1.000
_cell.length_b   1.000
_cell.length_c   1.000
_cell.angle_alpha   90.00
_cell.angle_beta   90.00
_cell.angle_gamma   90.00
#
_symmetry.space_group_name_H-M   'P 1'
#
loop_
_entity.id
_entity.type
_entity.pdbx_description
1 polymer ?
#
loop_
_entity_poly.entity_id
_entity_poly.type
_entity_poly.pdbx_seq_one_letter_code
_entity_poly.pdbx_strand_id
1 'polypeptide(L)'
;MMLRIQKERMNAAYFPSAEEYTALWGLTKERFENLLAQPQEIAILHPGPMNRGLELCAEAADSQNAWVLRQVSNGVAVRMAVLYLLLTDGSSEKLYSGDES
;
A
#
# COMPACT_ATOMS: atom_id res chain seq x y z
N MET A 1 -0.98 -5.46 3.81
CA MET A 1 -0.30 -4.59 2.82
C MET A 1 0.53 -5.47 1.90
N MET A 2 0.38 -5.30 0.60
CA MET A 2 1.07 -6.05 -0.45
C MET A 2 2.19 -5.21 -1.06
N LEU A 3 3.21 -5.85 -1.64
CA LEU A 3 4.36 -5.18 -2.24
C LEU A 3 4.62 -5.68 -3.67
N ARG A 4 5.16 -4.79 -4.49
CA ARG A 4 5.54 -5.11 -5.87
C ARG A 4 6.75 -6.01 -5.89
N ILE A 5 6.64 -7.14 -6.58
CA ILE A 5 7.83 -7.91 -6.97
C ILE A 5 8.60 -7.15 -8.05
N GLN A 6 9.85 -6.82 -7.74
CA GLN A 6 10.78 -6.10 -8.60
C GLN A 6 11.79 -7.06 -9.21
N LYS A 7 11.35 -7.82 -10.24
CA LYS A 7 12.22 -8.79 -10.95
C LYS A 7 13.49 -8.12 -11.48
N GLU A 8 13.38 -6.86 -11.87
CA GLU A 8 14.49 -6.03 -12.34
C GLU A 8 15.62 -5.81 -11.31
N ARG A 9 15.40 -6.17 -10.04
CA ARG A 9 16.39 -6.06 -8.95
C ARG A 9 16.93 -7.42 -8.50
N MET A 10 16.49 -8.53 -9.09
CA MET A 10 16.71 -9.89 -8.59
C MET A 10 17.75 -10.65 -9.41
N ASN A 11 18.94 -10.08 -9.57
CA ASN A 11 19.99 -10.65 -10.42
C ASN A 11 20.89 -11.70 -9.73
N ALA A 12 20.82 -11.83 -8.40
CA ALA A 12 21.79 -12.61 -7.62
C ALA A 12 21.18 -13.73 -6.75
N ALA A 13 19.86 -13.89 -6.76
CA ALA A 13 19.15 -14.88 -5.95
C ALA A 13 18.30 -15.79 -6.85
N TYR A 14 18.19 -17.06 -6.48
CA TYR A 14 17.22 -17.97 -7.09
C TYR A 14 15.82 -17.43 -6.75
N PHE A 15 15.13 -16.87 -7.73
CA PHE A 15 13.77 -16.37 -7.55
C PHE A 15 12.77 -17.41 -8.04
N PRO A 16 11.72 -17.73 -7.26
CA PRO A 16 10.70 -18.70 -7.65
C PRO A 16 10.01 -18.31 -8.96
N SER A 17 9.34 -19.28 -9.60
CA SER A 17 8.48 -18.97 -10.74
C SER A 17 7.37 -17.99 -10.34
N ALA A 18 6.74 -17.35 -11.32
CA ALA A 18 5.59 -16.50 -11.05
C ALA A 18 4.46 -17.28 -10.37
N GLU A 19 4.20 -18.52 -10.80
CA GLU A 19 3.16 -19.35 -10.18
C GLU A 19 3.53 -19.77 -8.76
N GLU A 20 4.78 -20.19 -8.54
CA GLU A 20 5.28 -20.54 -7.20
C GLU A 20 5.17 -19.36 -6.24
N TYR A 21 5.54 -18.16 -6.71
CA TYR A 21 5.44 -16.95 -5.90
C TYR A 21 3.98 -16.65 -5.52
N THR A 22 3.08 -16.66 -6.51
CA THR A 22 1.65 -16.41 -6.28
C THR A 22 1.05 -17.42 -5.30
N ALA A 23 1.37 -18.70 -5.45
CA ALA A 23 0.85 -19.77 -4.60
C ALA A 23 1.36 -19.64 -3.15
N LEU A 24 2.64 -19.32 -2.97
CA LEU A 24 3.25 -19.26 -1.63
C LEU A 24 2.96 -17.93 -0.93
N TRP A 25 3.11 -16.79 -1.61
CA TRP A 25 3.06 -15.45 -0.98
C TRP A 25 2.03 -14.49 -1.57
N GLY A 26 1.50 -14.75 -2.76
CA GLY A 26 0.48 -13.89 -3.35
C GLY A 26 -0.79 -13.83 -2.51
N LEU A 27 -1.49 -12.69 -2.58
CA LEU A 27 -2.87 -12.61 -2.13
C LEU A 27 -3.77 -13.28 -3.19
N THR A 28 -3.84 -14.60 -3.11
CA THR A 28 -4.68 -15.42 -4.00
C THR A 28 -6.17 -15.13 -3.76
N LYS A 29 -7.01 -15.54 -4.70
CA LYS A 29 -8.48 -15.40 -4.57
C LYS A 29 -9.01 -16.05 -3.30
N GLU A 30 -8.59 -17.27 -3.01
CA GLU A 30 -8.98 -17.99 -1.79
C GLU A 30 -8.57 -17.23 -0.52
N ARG A 31 -7.32 -16.72 -0.47
CA ARG A 31 -6.85 -15.90 0.65
C ARG A 31 -7.64 -14.60 0.77
N PHE A 32 -8.02 -13.99 -0.35
CA PHE A 32 -8.84 -12.79 -0.37
C PHE A 32 -10.26 -13.05 0.15
N GLU A 33 -10.91 -14.13 -0.29
CA GLU A 33 -12.24 -14.52 0.18
C GLU A 33 -12.21 -14.83 1.69
N ASN A 34 -11.18 -15.54 2.16
CA ASN A 34 -10.97 -15.79 3.59
C ASN A 34 -10.76 -14.51 4.40
N LEU A 35 -10.12 -13.49 3.81
CA LEU A 35 -10.01 -12.17 4.44
C LEU A 35 -11.37 -11.48 4.48
N LEU A 36 -12.14 -11.48 3.40
CA LEU A 36 -13.47 -10.84 3.37
C LEU A 36 -14.48 -11.49 4.33
N ALA A 37 -14.29 -12.75 4.69
CA ALA A 37 -15.10 -13.43 5.68
C ALA A 37 -14.86 -12.94 7.13
N GLN A 38 -13.80 -12.16 7.36
CA GLN A 38 -13.53 -11.59 8.67
C GLN A 38 -14.54 -10.48 9.01
N PRO A 39 -14.94 -10.34 10.28
CA PRO A 39 -15.94 -9.35 10.68
C PRO A 39 -15.40 -7.92 10.69
N GLN A 40 -14.08 -7.72 10.61
CA GLN A 40 -13.46 -6.39 10.60
C GLN A 40 -13.39 -5.81 9.19
N GLU A 41 -13.46 -4.48 9.10
CA GLU A 41 -13.12 -3.79 7.85
C GLU A 41 -11.64 -3.98 7.54
N ILE A 42 -11.34 -4.51 6.35
CA ILE A 42 -9.97 -4.78 5.91
C ILE A 42 -9.61 -3.83 4.77
N ALA A 43 -8.48 -3.15 4.90
CA ALA A 43 -7.89 -2.36 3.83
C ALA A 43 -6.74 -3.13 3.15
N ILE A 44 -6.82 -3.26 1.83
CA ILE A 44 -5.74 -3.77 0.99
C ILE A 44 -4.92 -2.57 0.51
N LEU A 45 -3.71 -2.48 1.05
CA LEU A 45 -2.74 -1.44 0.72
C LEU A 45 -1.68 -1.99 -0.23
N HIS A 46 -1.24 -1.19 -1.20
CA HIS A 46 -0.11 -1.49 -2.09
C HIS A 46 0.53 -0.18 -2.58
N PRO A 47 1.85 0.02 -2.46
CA PRO A 47 2.50 1.30 -2.80
C PRO A 47 2.54 1.61 -4.31
N GLY A 48 2.38 0.60 -5.15
CA GLY A 48 2.32 0.73 -6.61
C GLY A 48 3.70 0.88 -7.29
N PRO A 49 3.77 0.70 -8.63
CA PRO A 49 2.76 0.06 -9.47
C PRO A 49 2.59 -1.43 -9.10
N MET A 50 1.41 -2.00 -9.31
CA MET A 50 1.13 -3.41 -8.96
C MET A 50 1.18 -4.33 -10.18
N ASN A 51 1.73 -5.53 -10.01
CA ASN A 51 1.62 -6.65 -10.94
C ASN A 51 0.40 -7.50 -10.55
N ARG A 52 -0.72 -7.25 -11.23
CA ARG A 52 -1.97 -8.02 -11.04
C ARG A 52 -1.76 -9.47 -11.46
N GLY A 53 -2.26 -10.40 -10.65
CA GLY A 53 -2.11 -11.84 -10.85
C GLY A 53 -0.81 -12.45 -10.34
N LEU A 54 0.15 -11.63 -9.87
CA LEU A 54 1.38 -12.09 -9.22
C LEU A 54 1.31 -11.86 -7.70
N GLU A 55 1.47 -10.63 -7.25
CA GLU A 55 1.38 -10.32 -5.81
C GLU A 55 -0.05 -10.32 -5.27
N LEU A 56 -1.06 -9.99 -6.08
CA LEU A 56 -2.47 -10.02 -5.68
C LEU A 56 -3.38 -10.41 -6.84
N CYS A 57 -4.48 -11.11 -6.54
CA CYS A 57 -5.51 -11.40 -7.53
C CYS A 57 -6.20 -10.11 -8.04
N ALA A 58 -6.79 -10.20 -9.23
CA ALA A 58 -7.48 -9.06 -9.86
C ALA A 58 -8.68 -8.60 -9.01
N GLU A 59 -9.43 -9.53 -8.41
CA GLU A 59 -10.57 -9.22 -7.55
C GLU A 59 -10.16 -8.40 -6.33
N ALA A 60 -9.03 -8.73 -5.70
CA ALA A 60 -8.51 -7.94 -4.59
C ALA A 60 -8.08 -6.55 -5.05
N ALA A 61 -7.42 -6.43 -6.22
CA ALA A 61 -6.95 -5.17 -6.78
C ALA A 61 -8.07 -4.20 -7.15
N ASP A 62 -9.24 -4.71 -7.56
CA ASP A 62 -10.41 -3.93 -7.99
C ASP A 62 -11.51 -3.85 -6.92
N SER A 63 -11.30 -4.45 -5.75
CA SER A 63 -12.26 -4.44 -4.64
C SER A 63 -12.44 -3.06 -4.00
N GLN A 64 -13.56 -2.84 -3.31
CA GLN A 64 -13.77 -1.67 -2.47
C GLN A 64 -12.75 -1.59 -1.31
N ASN A 65 -12.18 -2.73 -0.93
CA ASN A 65 -11.11 -2.83 0.06
C ASN A 65 -9.75 -2.37 -0.51
N ALA A 66 -9.60 -2.19 -1.83
CA ALA A 66 -8.37 -1.73 -2.46
C ALA A 66 -8.15 -0.23 -2.26
N TRP A 67 -7.33 0.13 -1.27
CA TRP A 67 -7.13 1.52 -0.86
C TRP A 67 -5.93 2.20 -1.54
N VAL A 68 -5.44 1.64 -2.66
CA VAL A 68 -4.29 2.19 -3.39
C VAL A 68 -4.51 3.65 -3.81
N LEU A 69 -5.71 4.00 -4.30
CA LEU A 69 -6.02 5.38 -4.68
C LEU A 69 -6.08 6.31 -3.47
N ARG A 70 -6.59 5.82 -2.33
CA ARG A 70 -6.54 6.56 -1.06
C ARG A 70 -5.11 6.79 -0.60
N GLN A 71 -4.21 5.81 -0.77
CA GLN A 71 -2.78 6.00 -0.47
C GLN A 71 -2.15 7.10 -1.34
N VAL A 72 -2.47 7.14 -2.64
CA VAL A 72 -1.99 8.19 -3.54
C VAL A 72 -2.48 9.56 -3.10
N SER A 73 -3.78 9.71 -2.81
CA SER A 73 -4.37 10.96 -2.32
C SER A 73 -3.73 11.39 -0.99
N ASN A 74 -3.61 10.46 -0.03
CA ASN A 74 -2.97 10.73 1.26
C ASN A 74 -1.49 11.14 1.09
N GLY A 75 -0.80 10.58 0.10
CA GLY A 75 0.58 10.93 -0.23
C GLY A 75 0.75 12.38 -0.70
N VAL A 76 -0.30 13.03 -1.23
CA VAL A 76 -0.27 14.48 -1.52
C VAL A 76 -0.26 15.27 -0.22
N ALA A 77 -1.22 15.01 0.68
CA ALA A 77 -1.33 15.71 1.96
C ALA A 77 -0.06 15.55 2.82
N VAL A 78 0.48 14.33 2.89
CA VAL A 78 1.73 14.06 3.63
C VAL A 78 2.89 14.84 3.03
N ARG A 79 3.07 14.86 1.71
CA ARG A 79 4.15 15.62 1.07
C ARG A 79 3.99 17.12 1.28
N MET A 80 2.77 17.65 1.23
CA MET A 80 2.51 19.06 1.54
C MET A 80 2.91 19.40 2.97
N ALA A 81 2.54 18.57 3.95
CA ALA A 81 2.92 18.77 5.35
C ALA A 81 4.44 18.71 5.56
N VAL A 82 5.11 17.74 4.93
CA VAL A 82 6.58 17.62 4.97
C VAL A 82 7.25 18.85 4.37
N LEU A 83 6.80 19.31 3.19
CA LEU A 83 7.33 20.51 2.56
C LEU A 83 7.07 21.77 3.38
N TYR A 84 5.88 21.90 3.99
CA TYR A 84 5.58 23.01 4.89
C TYR A 84 6.57 23.06 6.05
N LEU A 85 6.81 21.94 6.74
CA LEU A 85 7.75 21.88 7.86
C LEU A 85 9.19 22.18 7.46
N LEU A 86 9.60 21.81 6.25
CA LEU A 86 10.98 22.05 5.77
C LEU A 86 11.20 23.47 5.24
N LEU A 87 10.18 24.08 4.65
CA LEU A 87 10.27 25.41 4.03
C LEU A 87 9.87 26.54 4.98
N THR A 88 9.18 26.21 6.07
CA THR A 88 8.91 27.13 7.18
C THR A 88 9.87 26.81 8.32
N ASP A 89 9.99 27.71 9.30
CA ASP A 89 10.92 27.55 10.44
C ASP A 89 10.48 26.48 11.46
N GLY A 90 9.73 25.47 10.99
CA GLY A 90 9.63 24.11 11.53
C GLY A 90 9.27 23.95 12.98
N SER A 91 8.82 25.00 13.66
CA SER A 91 8.50 24.94 15.08
C SER A 91 7.20 24.17 15.22
N SER A 92 7.30 22.90 15.61
CA SER A 92 6.18 22.02 15.95
C SER A 92 5.20 22.67 16.94
N GLU A 93 5.65 23.66 17.70
CA GLU A 93 4.81 24.53 18.56
C GLU A 93 3.69 25.26 17.81
N LYS A 94 3.86 25.66 16.54
CA LYS A 94 2.82 26.38 15.78
C LYS A 94 1.72 25.48 15.19
N LEU A 95 1.98 24.19 15.04
CA LEU A 95 1.01 23.23 14.45
C LEU A 95 0.05 22.64 15.49
N TYR A 96 0.43 22.66 16.78
CA TYR A 96 -0.40 22.19 17.90
C TYR A 96 -0.93 23.32 18.78
N SER A 97 -0.59 24.59 18.51
CA SER A 97 -1.20 25.76 19.16
C SER A 97 -2.45 26.23 18.41
N GLY A 98 -3.35 25.29 18.10
CA GLY A 98 -4.69 25.65 17.63
C GLY A 98 -5.47 26.36 18.73
N ASP A 99 -5.89 27.59 18.44
CA ASP A 99 -7.09 28.28 18.93
C ASP A 99 -7.54 27.97 20.38
N GLU A 100 -6.91 28.60 21.36
CA GLU A 100 -7.65 29.11 22.52
C GLU A 100 -8.08 30.56 22.22
N SER A 101 -9.15 30.70 21.43
CA SER A 101 -9.99 31.91 21.41
C SER A 101 -11.35 31.62 20.79
#